data_AF-A0A932TGI9-F1
#
_entry.id   AF-A0A932TGI9-F1
#
_cell.length_a   1.000
_cell.length_b   1.000
_cell.length_c   1.000
_cell.angle_alpha   90.00
_cell.angle_beta   90.00
_cell.angle_gamma   90.00
#
_symmetry.space_group_name_H-M   'P 1'
#
loop_
_entity.id
_entity.type
_entity.pdbx_description
1 polymer ?
#
loop_
_entity_poly.entity_id
_entity_poly.type
_entity_poly.pdbx_seq_one_letter_code
_entity_poly.pdbx_strand_id
1 'polypeptide(L)'
;MIMQLWQERTGVAPQGLSIEQVVDFFPIDYSDIAKDIAPELRVTGTALSRFAISYLNSDCKPIKPFPLGAVYAEASITGLKERADPFEVAQSIVDVLISGDAEKVARAAEMFDAGKIAEVQRFVGHHHVSRKKAFRMVQNDFGGIRNRNQEAALNVLRTLKETYRHNAVSELISGVESLFTGDVSFDKLVVRAQTGTLSDLYDNHRFMACPFFPAGEYKTASLSYLISPDVALLHFVPISRGKALDPVGVAILAFVEDVRGKRYVLVDSVEGGETLQRIRESVWKNLAYQAINSFAASIDGVEHDVLVNPRFTGASSVPVKFFNYLRSFSLEQRRVKLRLPSETGNPLYLEAFNGKAGNSFSEVTVYALGSSQIAAKFPSGFSVRPAVQRDLEQILLVEVASLPEYLRDPDSLTSAFLQNGINLACENKEGIVVGYLVSYPKDGTLHIESVAAQGEYPLAFLHLLTRFRSEAKGKGYEAVSLLARKSVGIDGLVERLGGVRLGEEQLGAGELRETYVRMEVKI
;
A
#
# COMPACT_ATOMS: atom_id res chain seq x y z
N MET A 1 31.47 -22.96 9.55
CA MET A 1 30.46 -23.77 10.26
C MET A 1 29.55 -24.52 9.29
N ILE A 2 28.71 -23.86 8.49
CA ILE A 2 27.76 -24.52 7.55
C ILE A 2 28.48 -25.41 6.51
N MET A 3 29.55 -24.92 5.88
CA MET A 3 30.37 -25.71 4.93
C MET A 3 31.02 -26.95 5.57
N GLN A 4 31.36 -26.87 6.84
CA GLN A 4 31.97 -27.96 7.59
C GLN A 4 30.93 -29.04 7.92
N LEU A 5 29.73 -28.63 8.35
CA LEU A 5 28.59 -29.51 8.57
C LEU A 5 28.16 -30.25 7.29
N TRP A 6 28.27 -29.60 6.12
CA TRP A 6 28.01 -30.23 4.82
C TRP A 6 28.98 -31.36 4.54
N GLN A 7 30.28 -31.08 4.70
CA GLN A 7 31.34 -32.06 4.44
C GLN A 7 31.29 -33.23 5.42
N GLU A 8 30.93 -32.97 6.69
CA GLU A 8 30.71 -34.00 7.70
C GLU A 8 29.50 -34.90 7.38
N ARG A 9 28.40 -34.36 6.85
CA ARG A 9 27.19 -35.12 6.53
C ARG A 9 27.23 -35.87 5.21
N THR A 10 27.81 -35.27 4.18
CA THR A 10 27.79 -35.82 2.82
C THR A 10 29.08 -36.56 2.45
N GLY A 11 30.16 -36.36 3.22
CA GLY A 11 31.49 -36.87 2.90
C GLY A 11 32.16 -36.14 1.73
N VAL A 12 31.55 -35.10 1.17
CA VAL A 12 32.04 -34.38 -0.01
C VAL A 12 32.22 -32.90 0.31
N ALA A 13 33.39 -32.34 0.00
CA ALA A 13 33.64 -30.91 0.13
C ALA A 13 32.81 -30.14 -0.92
N PRO A 14 32.05 -29.09 -0.54
CA PRO A 14 31.22 -28.34 -1.48
C PRO A 14 32.10 -27.42 -2.33
N GLN A 15 32.69 -27.95 -3.41
CA GLN A 15 33.51 -27.17 -4.33
C GLN A 15 32.63 -26.40 -5.32
N GLY A 16 32.81 -25.08 -5.40
CA GLY A 16 32.12 -24.22 -6.37
C GLY A 16 30.71 -23.78 -5.97
N LEU A 17 30.24 -24.09 -4.77
CA LEU A 17 28.94 -23.64 -4.24
C LEU A 17 29.13 -22.46 -3.27
N SER A 18 28.25 -21.46 -3.35
CA SER A 18 28.16 -20.40 -2.34
C SER A 18 27.56 -20.93 -1.03
N ILE A 19 27.71 -20.17 0.06
CA ILE A 19 27.10 -20.53 1.35
C ILE A 19 25.57 -20.58 1.21
N GLU A 20 24.94 -19.65 0.47
CA GLU A 20 23.48 -19.69 0.25
C GLU A 20 23.06 -20.96 -0.49
N GLN A 21 23.80 -21.37 -1.52
CA GLN A 21 23.52 -22.59 -2.26
C GLN A 21 23.64 -23.84 -1.38
N VAL A 22 24.62 -23.87 -0.47
CA VAL A 22 24.78 -24.98 0.49
C VAL A 22 23.66 -24.99 1.52
N VAL A 23 23.18 -23.82 1.97
CA VAL A 23 22.02 -23.70 2.88
C VAL A 23 20.73 -24.24 2.24
N ASP A 24 20.51 -23.99 0.96
CA ASP A 24 19.34 -24.53 0.22
C ASP A 24 19.34 -26.07 0.14
N PHE A 25 20.52 -26.70 0.24
CA PHE A 25 20.65 -28.15 0.25
C PHE A 25 20.68 -28.78 1.64
N PHE A 26 20.71 -28.01 2.73
CA PHE A 26 20.50 -28.58 4.06
C PHE A 26 19.01 -28.94 4.17
N PRO A 27 18.63 -30.24 4.21
CA PRO A 27 17.30 -30.58 4.64
C PRO A 27 17.20 -30.13 6.09
N ILE A 28 16.44 -29.06 6.32
CA ILE A 28 15.82 -28.85 7.63
C ILE A 28 15.14 -30.18 7.96
N ASP A 29 15.38 -30.73 9.14
CA ASP A 29 14.75 -31.96 9.54
C ASP A 29 13.26 -31.68 9.77
N TYR A 30 12.47 -31.85 8.72
CA TYR A 30 11.02 -31.64 8.71
C TYR A 30 10.28 -32.82 9.37
N SER A 31 10.95 -33.75 10.05
CA SER A 31 10.29 -34.93 10.63
C SER A 31 9.37 -34.59 11.81
N ASP A 32 9.67 -33.54 12.59
CA ASP A 32 8.74 -33.02 13.59
C ASP A 32 7.62 -32.17 12.93
N ILE A 33 7.91 -31.58 11.77
CA ILE A 33 6.96 -30.78 10.97
C ILE A 33 5.91 -31.67 10.28
N ALA A 34 6.32 -32.86 9.82
CA ALA A 34 5.40 -33.85 9.27
C ALA A 34 4.47 -34.41 10.35
N LYS A 35 4.92 -34.58 11.60
CA LYS A 35 4.09 -35.10 12.70
C LYS A 35 2.96 -34.14 13.09
N ASP A 36 3.20 -32.83 13.04
CA ASP A 36 2.22 -31.80 13.44
C ASP A 36 1.13 -31.54 12.38
N ILE A 37 1.40 -31.83 11.09
CA ILE A 37 0.50 -31.52 9.95
C ILE A 37 -0.07 -32.81 9.30
N ALA A 38 0.48 -33.99 9.64
CA ALA A 38 0.08 -35.29 9.09
C ALA A 38 -1.40 -35.71 9.25
N PRO A 39 -2.20 -35.24 10.23
CA PRO A 39 -3.59 -35.66 10.29
C PRO A 39 -4.42 -35.20 9.08
N GLU A 40 -4.02 -34.11 8.42
CA GLU A 40 -4.75 -33.48 7.31
C GLU A 40 -4.10 -33.74 5.93
N LEU A 41 -2.83 -34.16 5.90
CA LEU A 41 -2.07 -34.39 4.68
C LEU A 41 -1.58 -35.84 4.61
N ARG A 42 -2.25 -36.67 3.79
CA ARG A 42 -1.74 -38.00 3.41
C ARG A 42 -0.47 -37.83 2.56
N VAL A 43 0.69 -37.80 3.21
CA VAL A 43 1.99 -37.77 2.52
C VAL A 43 2.52 -39.19 2.36
N THR A 44 2.53 -39.69 1.12
CA THR A 44 3.26 -40.91 0.74
C THR A 44 4.46 -40.56 -0.14
N GLY A 45 5.68 -40.85 0.34
CA GLY A 45 6.86 -41.15 -0.49
C GLY A 45 7.71 -39.98 -1.01
N THR A 46 8.95 -39.89 -0.47
CA THR A 46 10.23 -39.57 -1.16
C THR A 46 10.39 -38.36 -2.10
N ALA A 47 9.56 -37.32 -2.04
CA ALA A 47 9.79 -36.06 -2.77
C ALA A 47 9.80 -34.80 -1.88
N LEU A 48 10.71 -34.74 -0.90
CA LEU A 48 10.84 -33.61 0.04
C LEU A 48 11.29 -32.28 -0.58
N SER A 49 11.76 -32.26 -1.83
CA SER A 49 12.18 -31.03 -2.53
C SER A 49 11.10 -30.37 -3.39
N ARG A 50 9.86 -30.87 -3.39
CA ARG A 50 8.73 -30.33 -4.21
C ARG A 50 7.48 -29.96 -3.42
N PHE A 51 7.59 -29.74 -2.11
CA PHE A 51 6.42 -29.45 -1.30
C PHE A 51 5.92 -28.01 -1.45
N ALA A 52 5.02 -27.77 -2.41
CA ALA A 52 3.99 -26.75 -2.23
C ALA A 52 2.95 -27.33 -1.24
N ILE A 53 3.21 -27.20 0.07
CA ILE A 53 2.29 -27.69 1.09
C ILE A 53 0.96 -26.94 0.96
N SER A 54 -0.14 -27.66 0.75
CA SER A 54 -1.56 -27.23 0.77
C SER A 54 -2.05 -26.24 -0.31
N TYR A 55 -1.20 -25.77 -1.22
CA TYR A 55 -1.64 -24.75 -2.19
C TYR A 55 -2.29 -25.31 -3.45
N LEU A 56 -2.15 -26.60 -3.72
CA LEU A 56 -2.57 -27.17 -4.99
C LEU A 56 -3.59 -28.31 -4.80
N ASN A 57 -4.64 -28.34 -5.62
CA ASN A 57 -5.56 -29.48 -5.66
C ASN A 57 -4.84 -30.73 -6.21
N SER A 58 -5.56 -31.86 -6.31
CA SER A 58 -5.03 -33.11 -6.89
C SER A 58 -4.41 -32.97 -8.29
N ASP A 59 -4.72 -31.88 -8.99
CA ASP A 59 -4.26 -31.57 -10.35
C ASP A 59 -3.15 -30.52 -10.37
N CYS A 60 -2.52 -30.23 -9.24
CA CYS A 60 -1.48 -29.22 -9.11
C CYS A 60 -1.94 -27.77 -9.44
N LYS A 61 -3.22 -27.43 -9.24
CA LYS A 61 -3.76 -26.06 -9.42
C LYS A 61 -3.94 -25.32 -8.10
N PRO A 62 -3.62 -24.01 -8.02
CA PRO A 62 -3.87 -23.18 -6.84
C PRO A 62 -5.28 -23.37 -6.27
N ILE A 63 -5.42 -23.71 -4.98
CA ILE A 63 -6.71 -23.83 -4.28
C ILE A 63 -7.24 -22.43 -3.91
N LYS A 64 -6.37 -21.41 -3.92
CA LYS A 64 -6.74 -20.02 -3.61
C LYS A 64 -7.51 -19.40 -4.80
N PRO A 65 -8.69 -18.80 -4.57
CA PRO A 65 -9.49 -18.20 -5.64
C PRO A 65 -8.99 -16.81 -6.10
N PHE A 66 -7.74 -16.46 -5.81
CA PHE A 66 -7.17 -15.14 -6.04
C PHE A 66 -5.72 -15.22 -6.52
N PRO A 67 -5.24 -14.24 -7.31
CA PRO A 67 -3.89 -14.30 -7.85
C PRO A 67 -2.84 -14.03 -6.76
N LEU A 68 -1.98 -15.02 -6.53
CA LEU A 68 -0.85 -14.96 -5.59
C LEU A 68 0.23 -13.99 -6.09
N GLY A 69 0.88 -13.28 -5.18
CA GLY A 69 1.94 -12.31 -5.49
C GLY A 69 1.49 -11.05 -6.24
N ALA A 70 0.23 -10.98 -6.67
CA ALA A 70 -0.32 -9.82 -7.37
C ALA A 70 -0.25 -8.55 -6.52
N VAL A 71 0.07 -7.44 -7.17
CA VAL A 71 0.13 -6.11 -6.55
C VAL A 71 -1.22 -5.43 -6.70
N TYR A 72 -1.83 -5.05 -5.58
CA TYR A 72 -3.16 -4.44 -5.57
C TYR A 72 -3.12 -2.93 -5.34
N ALA A 73 -2.08 -2.44 -4.70
CA ALA A 73 -1.85 -1.00 -4.59
C ALA A 73 -0.37 -0.70 -4.38
N GLU A 74 0.00 0.54 -4.70
CA GLU A 74 1.32 1.07 -4.42
C GLU A 74 1.27 2.54 -4.06
N ALA A 75 2.19 2.97 -3.20
CA ALA A 75 2.40 4.37 -2.89
C ALA A 75 3.90 4.64 -2.86
N SER A 76 4.32 5.71 -3.51
CA SER A 76 5.63 6.29 -3.27
C SER A 76 5.68 6.78 -1.83
N ILE A 77 6.74 6.40 -1.11
CA ILE A 77 6.98 6.89 0.23
C ILE A 77 7.90 8.09 0.09
N THR A 78 7.28 9.23 -0.20
CA THR A 78 7.98 10.50 -0.23
C THR A 78 8.30 10.89 1.21
N GLY A 79 9.58 10.97 1.54
CA GLY A 79 10.04 11.27 2.89
C GLY A 79 11.55 11.42 2.95
N LEU A 80 12.04 11.79 4.14
CA LEU A 80 13.41 12.21 4.50
C LEU A 80 14.57 11.75 3.60
N LYS A 81 14.59 10.48 3.17
CA LYS A 81 15.63 9.91 2.31
C LYS A 81 15.67 10.51 0.90
N GLU A 82 14.54 10.96 0.35
CA GLU A 82 14.45 11.63 -0.96
C GLU A 82 14.68 13.14 -0.87
N ARG A 83 14.63 13.73 0.33
CA ARG A 83 14.49 15.18 0.52
C ARG A 83 15.61 15.88 1.28
N ALA A 84 16.47 15.17 2.02
CA ALA A 84 17.53 15.83 2.79
C ALA A 84 18.65 14.89 3.25
N ASP A 85 19.84 15.46 3.41
CA ASP A 85 20.99 14.83 4.05
C ASP A 85 20.63 14.41 5.50
N PRO A 86 20.94 13.18 5.99
CA PRO A 86 20.63 12.77 7.37
C PRO A 86 21.07 13.77 8.45
N PHE A 87 22.14 14.51 8.18
CA PHE A 87 22.62 15.60 9.04
C PHE A 87 21.70 16.84 9.02
N GLU A 88 21.20 17.25 7.86
CA GLU A 88 20.22 18.34 7.74
C GLU A 88 18.93 17.99 8.47
N VAL A 89 18.49 16.73 8.33
CA VAL A 89 17.29 16.22 9.00
C VAL A 89 17.46 16.22 10.52
N ALA A 90 18.61 15.75 11.01
CA ALA A 90 18.92 15.79 12.44
C ALA A 90 18.94 17.23 12.97
N GLN A 91 19.48 18.16 12.19
CA GLN A 91 19.46 19.58 12.53
C GLN A 91 18.03 20.14 12.60
N SER A 92 17.16 19.78 11.65
CA SER A 92 15.76 20.19 11.67
C SER A 92 15.00 19.66 12.89
N ILE A 93 15.26 18.43 13.35
CA ILE A 93 14.69 17.93 14.61
C ILE A 93 15.16 18.76 15.80
N VAL A 94 16.46 19.08 15.87
CA VAL A 94 16.98 19.94 16.94
C VAL A 94 16.32 21.31 16.90
N ASP A 95 16.16 21.90 15.72
CA ASP A 95 15.51 23.18 15.56
C ASP A 95 14.04 23.15 16.03
N VAL A 96 13.30 22.07 15.75
CA VAL A 96 11.94 21.84 16.26
C VAL A 96 11.96 21.73 17.79
N LEU A 97 12.77 20.82 18.35
CA LEU A 97 12.75 20.53 19.77
C LEU A 97 13.33 21.66 20.63
N ILE A 98 14.24 22.47 20.09
CA ILE A 98 15.07 23.39 20.87
C ILE A 98 14.91 24.85 20.47
N SER A 99 14.87 25.17 19.17
CA SER A 99 14.95 26.59 18.77
C SER A 99 13.66 27.35 19.05
N GLY A 100 12.50 26.71 18.85
CA GLY A 100 11.19 27.37 18.93
C GLY A 100 10.97 28.48 17.90
N ASP A 101 11.88 28.62 16.94
CA ASP A 101 11.85 29.62 15.86
C ASP A 101 10.82 29.20 14.80
N ALA A 102 9.87 30.07 14.51
CA ALA A 102 8.75 29.77 13.61
C ALA A 102 9.21 29.42 12.19
N GLU A 103 10.26 30.06 11.66
CA GLU A 103 10.75 29.78 10.30
C GLU A 103 11.48 28.43 10.24
N LYS A 104 12.21 28.08 11.30
CA LYS A 104 12.88 26.78 11.37
C LYS A 104 11.89 25.64 11.59
N VAL A 105 10.86 25.88 12.38
CA VAL A 105 9.74 24.93 12.56
C VAL A 105 8.97 24.76 11.25
N ALA A 106 8.73 25.83 10.50
CA ALA A 106 8.09 25.77 9.18
C ALA A 106 8.92 24.92 8.20
N ARG A 107 10.23 25.15 8.12
CA ARG A 107 11.14 24.32 7.31
C ARG A 107 11.15 22.85 7.72
N ALA A 108 11.15 22.56 9.02
CA ALA A 108 11.05 21.18 9.48
C ALA A 108 9.68 20.55 9.13
N ALA A 109 8.60 21.32 9.11
CA ALA A 109 7.28 20.84 8.69
C ALA A 109 7.21 20.50 7.19
N GLU A 110 8.17 20.93 6.37
CA GLU A 110 8.33 20.47 4.98
C GLU A 110 8.93 19.05 4.91
N MET A 111 9.69 18.67 5.94
CA MET A 111 10.40 17.38 6.04
C MET A 111 9.63 16.32 6.84
N PHE A 112 8.74 16.75 7.74
CA PHE A 112 7.99 15.89 8.66
C PHE A 112 6.47 16.13 8.57
N ASP A 113 5.66 15.23 9.14
CA ASP A 113 4.22 15.47 9.25
C ASP A 113 3.92 16.69 10.14
N ALA A 114 3.26 17.71 9.57
CA ALA A 114 2.96 18.96 10.28
C ALA A 114 2.14 18.77 11.57
N GLY A 115 1.27 17.75 11.62
CA GLY A 115 0.51 17.39 12.81
C GLY A 115 1.42 16.87 13.93
N LYS A 116 2.37 16.00 13.59
CA LYS A 116 3.40 15.52 14.54
C LYS A 116 4.29 16.66 15.03
N ILE A 117 4.69 17.58 14.15
CA ILE A 117 5.48 18.76 14.54
C ILE A 117 4.69 19.63 15.52
N ALA A 118 3.41 19.91 15.26
CA ALA A 118 2.57 20.69 16.16
C ALA A 118 2.37 20.01 17.53
N GLU A 119 2.18 18.69 17.55
CA GLU A 119 2.10 17.90 18.78
C GLU A 119 3.38 17.98 19.60
N VAL A 120 4.54 17.82 18.96
CA VAL A 120 5.86 17.92 19.59
C VAL A 120 6.11 19.33 20.13
N GLN A 121 5.78 20.38 19.37
CA GLN A 121 5.88 21.77 19.83
C GLN A 121 5.04 21.99 21.09
N ARG A 122 3.80 21.50 21.09
CA ARG A 122 2.90 21.60 22.24
C ARG A 122 3.48 20.87 23.45
N PHE A 123 3.96 19.63 23.27
CA PHE A 123 4.55 18.85 24.36
C PHE A 123 5.80 19.54 24.94
N VAL A 124 6.76 19.91 24.09
CA VAL A 124 8.01 20.57 24.52
C VAL A 124 7.72 21.89 25.23
N GLY A 125 6.73 22.65 24.75
CA GLY A 125 6.32 23.92 25.37
C GLY A 125 5.83 23.78 26.81
N HIS A 126 5.33 22.60 27.20
CA HIS A 126 4.82 22.32 28.55
C HIS A 126 5.73 21.35 29.33
N HIS A 127 6.88 20.97 28.78
CA HIS A 127 7.77 20.00 29.41
C HIS A 127 8.63 20.64 30.52
N HIS A 128 8.91 19.88 31.58
CA HIS A 128 9.68 20.35 32.73
C HIS A 128 11.15 20.69 32.40
N VAL A 129 11.70 20.10 31.34
CA VAL A 129 13.02 20.47 30.80
C VAL A 129 12.84 21.57 29.75
N SER A 130 13.29 22.78 30.08
CA SER A 130 13.25 23.91 29.15
C SER A 130 14.16 23.67 27.94
N ARG A 131 13.79 24.26 26.80
CA ARG A 131 14.56 24.19 25.54
C ARG A 131 16.03 24.60 25.73
N LYS A 132 16.28 25.66 26.51
CA LYS A 132 17.64 26.12 26.81
C LYS A 132 18.45 25.08 27.61
N LYS A 133 17.81 24.36 28.53
CA LYS A 133 18.45 23.28 29.29
C LYS A 133 18.73 22.08 28.38
N ALA A 134 17.77 21.68 27.55
CA ALA A 134 17.96 20.61 26.57
C ALA A 134 19.11 20.94 25.58
N PHE A 135 19.20 22.19 25.09
CA PHE A 135 20.31 22.60 24.22
C PHE A 135 21.68 22.41 24.88
N ARG A 136 21.83 22.84 26.14
CA ARG A 136 23.09 22.69 26.87
C ARG A 136 23.50 21.23 27.02
N MET A 137 22.54 20.31 27.11
CA MET A 137 22.82 18.86 27.20
C MET A 137 23.40 18.31 25.90
N VAL A 138 23.04 18.89 24.76
CA VAL A 138 23.48 18.42 23.43
C VAL A 138 24.48 19.34 22.75
N GLN A 139 24.84 20.47 23.35
CA GLN A 139 25.60 21.56 22.70
C GLN A 139 26.96 21.10 22.17
N ASN A 140 27.65 20.23 22.91
CA ASN A 140 28.97 19.71 22.51
C ASN A 140 28.86 18.84 21.25
N ASP A 141 27.86 17.96 21.20
CA ASP A 141 27.65 17.05 20.07
C ASP A 141 26.92 17.73 18.90
N PHE A 142 26.19 18.81 19.16
CA PHE A 142 25.47 19.56 18.12
C PHE A 142 26.41 20.18 17.08
N GLY A 143 27.62 20.60 17.48
CA GLY A 143 28.66 21.00 16.54
C GLY A 143 29.09 19.86 15.59
N GLY A 144 29.02 18.63 16.07
CA GLY A 144 29.29 17.42 15.30
C GLY A 144 28.29 17.18 14.17
N ILE A 145 27.01 17.55 14.33
CA ILE A 145 26.01 17.46 13.24
C ILE A 145 26.44 18.30 12.03
N ARG A 146 26.88 19.55 12.26
CA ARG A 146 27.35 20.45 11.19
C ARG A 146 28.62 19.98 10.51
N ASN A 147 29.47 19.27 11.25
CA ASN A 147 30.69 18.66 10.75
C ASN A 147 30.47 17.25 10.18
N ARG A 148 29.20 16.84 9.99
CA ARG A 148 28.81 15.53 9.46
C ARG A 148 29.40 14.34 10.24
N ASN A 149 29.50 14.49 11.57
CA ASN A 149 29.89 13.41 12.48
C ASN A 149 28.64 12.61 12.91
N GLN A 150 28.52 11.38 12.40
CA GLN A 150 27.39 10.49 12.66
C GLN A 150 27.21 10.14 14.14
N GLU A 151 28.29 9.85 14.87
CA GLU A 151 28.24 9.47 16.28
C GLU A 151 27.68 10.64 17.12
N ALA A 152 28.16 11.84 16.86
CA ALA A 152 27.68 13.05 17.50
C ALA A 152 26.18 13.28 17.18
N ALA A 153 25.77 13.12 15.92
CA ALA A 153 24.36 13.23 15.53
C ALA A 153 23.47 12.23 16.27
N LEU A 154 23.86 10.97 16.35
CA LEU A 154 23.14 9.93 17.10
C LEU A 154 23.09 10.21 18.60
N ASN A 155 24.16 10.74 19.20
CA ASN A 155 24.18 11.12 20.62
C ASN A 155 23.25 12.30 20.92
N VAL A 156 23.19 13.31 20.04
CA VAL A 156 22.22 14.42 20.15
C VAL A 156 20.79 13.86 20.13
N LEU A 157 20.47 13.04 19.12
CA LEU A 157 19.16 12.44 18.94
C LEU A 157 18.75 11.60 20.16
N ARG A 158 19.63 10.69 20.63
CA ARG A 158 19.37 9.85 21.80
C ARG A 158 19.13 10.66 23.06
N THR A 159 19.97 11.69 23.29
CA THR A 159 19.85 12.57 24.46
C THR A 159 18.51 13.33 24.45
N LEU A 160 18.07 13.82 23.30
CA LEU A 160 16.77 14.52 23.18
C LEU A 160 15.59 13.57 23.35
N LYS A 161 15.68 12.34 22.84
CA LYS A 161 14.68 11.28 23.01
C LYS A 161 14.52 10.90 24.49
N GLU A 162 15.63 10.77 25.21
CA GLU A 162 15.63 10.50 26.65
C GLU A 162 15.16 11.67 27.50
N THR A 163 15.43 12.90 27.05
CA THR A 163 15.01 14.14 27.71
C THR A 163 13.52 14.36 27.55
N TYR A 164 12.99 14.20 26.34
CA TYR A 164 11.60 14.43 25.98
C TYR A 164 10.88 13.10 25.73
N ARG A 165 10.66 12.34 26.82
CA ARG A 165 10.04 11.00 26.79
C ARG A 165 8.56 11.06 26.38
N HIS A 166 8.32 11.18 25.09
CA HIS A 166 6.99 11.29 24.49
C HIS A 166 6.93 10.54 23.18
N ASN A 167 5.82 9.85 22.90
CA ASN A 167 5.69 8.99 21.71
C ASN A 167 6.00 9.74 20.42
N ALA A 168 5.40 10.92 20.21
CA ALA A 168 5.65 11.70 18.99
C ALA A 168 7.12 12.14 18.83
N VAL A 169 7.83 12.41 19.94
CA VAL A 169 9.26 12.78 19.90
C VAL A 169 10.11 11.55 19.59
N SER A 170 9.84 10.44 20.26
CA SER A 170 10.50 9.16 20.02
C SER A 170 10.34 8.70 18.58
N GLU A 171 9.14 8.80 18.01
CA GLU A 171 8.87 8.44 16.61
C GLU A 171 9.65 9.31 15.62
N LEU A 172 9.67 10.63 15.81
CA LEU A 172 10.45 11.53 14.95
C LEU A 172 11.94 11.19 15.02
N ILE A 173 12.49 11.05 16.22
CA ILE A 173 13.91 10.79 16.43
C ILE A 173 14.29 9.40 15.89
N SER A 174 13.52 8.36 16.17
CA SER A 174 13.75 7.01 15.60
C SER A 174 13.78 7.02 14.07
N GLY A 175 12.93 7.84 13.44
CA GLY A 175 12.94 8.02 11.99
C GLY A 175 14.27 8.57 11.47
N VAL A 176 14.87 9.53 12.17
CA VAL A 176 16.18 10.10 11.77
C VAL A 176 17.34 9.17 12.13
N GLU A 177 17.29 8.51 13.29
CA GLU A 177 18.27 7.48 13.67
C GLU A 177 18.38 6.40 12.58
N SER A 178 17.24 5.97 12.02
CA SER A 178 17.23 4.99 10.93
C SER A 178 17.86 5.46 9.62
N LEU A 179 17.97 6.78 9.38
CA LEU A 179 18.70 7.31 8.22
C LEU A 179 20.22 7.14 8.38
N PHE A 180 20.74 7.22 9.61
CA PHE A 180 22.15 7.05 9.91
C PHE A 180 22.58 5.59 9.97
N THR A 181 21.72 4.72 10.51
CA THR A 181 22.04 3.28 10.63
C THR A 181 21.74 2.51 9.36
N GLY A 182 20.97 3.09 8.43
CA GLY A 182 20.50 2.39 7.24
C GLY A 182 19.42 1.35 7.54
N ASP A 183 18.87 1.35 8.76
CA ASP A 183 17.78 0.46 9.17
C ASP A 183 16.50 0.81 8.41
N VAL A 184 16.35 0.17 7.26
CA VAL A 184 15.15 0.10 6.39
C VAL A 184 14.65 1.47 5.91
N SER A 185 15.38 2.02 4.95
CA SER A 185 14.93 3.15 4.14
C SER A 185 14.39 2.64 2.81
N PHE A 186 13.09 2.84 2.54
CA PHE A 186 12.41 2.40 1.31
C PHE A 186 11.69 3.56 0.65
N ASP A 187 11.68 3.53 -0.68
CA ASP A 187 11.24 4.64 -1.53
C ASP A 187 9.77 4.44 -1.96
N LYS A 188 9.25 3.22 -1.78
CA LYS A 188 7.91 2.83 -2.17
C LYS A 188 7.37 1.77 -1.22
N LEU A 189 6.06 1.77 -1.00
CA LEU A 189 5.34 0.73 -0.29
C LEU A 189 4.35 0.11 -1.25
N VAL A 190 4.41 -1.21 -1.37
CA VAL A 190 3.52 -1.99 -2.23
C VAL A 190 2.65 -2.86 -1.35
N VAL A 191 1.36 -2.97 -1.65
CA VAL A 191 0.50 -3.96 -1.03
C VAL A 191 0.27 -5.09 -2.03
N ARG A 192 0.79 -6.27 -1.71
CA ARG A 192 0.77 -7.46 -2.57
C ARG A 192 0.14 -8.66 -1.87
N ALA A 193 -0.54 -9.51 -2.61
CA ALA A 193 -0.96 -10.81 -2.07
C ALA A 193 0.25 -11.66 -1.68
N GLN A 194 0.05 -12.56 -0.72
CA GLN A 194 1.01 -13.60 -0.35
C GLN A 194 1.55 -14.32 -1.59
N THR A 195 2.85 -14.63 -1.58
CA THR A 195 3.58 -15.23 -2.70
C THR A 195 3.45 -16.76 -2.77
N GLY A 196 2.90 -17.39 -1.72
CA GLY A 196 2.69 -18.84 -1.67
C GLY A 196 3.97 -19.65 -1.45
N THR A 197 5.04 -19.01 -0.95
CA THR A 197 6.34 -19.65 -0.71
C THR A 197 6.41 -20.30 0.68
N LEU A 198 7.00 -21.50 0.77
CA LEU A 198 7.16 -22.28 2.02
C LEU A 198 7.91 -21.51 3.13
N SER A 199 8.83 -20.62 2.74
CA SER A 199 9.55 -19.75 3.66
C SER A 199 8.63 -18.80 4.43
N ASP A 200 7.43 -18.49 3.89
CA ASP A 200 6.48 -17.62 4.57
C ASP A 200 5.82 -18.27 5.80
N LEU A 201 5.83 -19.61 5.88
CA LEU A 201 5.23 -20.36 6.98
C LEU A 201 6.11 -20.41 8.24
N TYR A 202 7.39 -20.06 8.14
CA TYR A 202 8.38 -20.35 9.18
C TYR A 202 9.41 -19.24 9.43
N ASP A 203 9.38 -18.15 8.68
CA ASP A 203 10.29 -17.03 8.85
C ASP A 203 9.71 -15.96 9.81
N ASN A 204 10.09 -16.04 11.09
CA ASN A 204 9.75 -15.02 12.09
C ASN A 204 10.38 -13.65 11.80
N HIS A 205 11.39 -13.57 10.92
CA HIS A 205 12.02 -12.31 10.55
C HIS A 205 11.19 -11.56 9.51
N ARG A 206 10.57 -12.28 8.58
CA ARG A 206 9.76 -11.69 7.48
C ARG A 206 8.40 -11.16 7.89
N PHE A 207 7.77 -11.73 8.91
CA PHE A 207 6.40 -11.41 9.30
C PHE A 207 6.31 -10.85 10.72
N MET A 208 7.05 -9.77 11.02
CA MET A 208 6.99 -9.09 12.32
C MET A 208 5.69 -8.26 12.51
N ALA A 209 4.53 -8.93 12.43
CA ALA A 209 3.24 -8.40 12.84
C ALA A 209 2.66 -9.32 13.93
N CYS A 210 2.01 -8.75 14.94
CA CYS A 210 1.54 -9.48 16.13
C CYS A 210 0.75 -10.80 15.90
N PRO A 211 0.00 -11.00 14.79
CA PRO A 211 -0.65 -12.29 14.53
C PRO A 211 0.22 -13.34 13.82
N PHE A 212 1.43 -12.99 13.35
CA PHE A 212 2.28 -13.85 12.52
C PHE A 212 3.61 -14.18 13.21
N PHE A 213 3.53 -14.88 14.34
CA PHE A 213 4.69 -15.49 14.98
C PHE A 213 4.68 -17.00 14.75
N PRO A 214 5.18 -17.51 13.60
CA PRO A 214 5.17 -18.93 13.27
C PRO A 214 5.99 -19.81 14.24
N ALA A 215 6.83 -19.25 15.11
CA ALA A 215 7.46 -19.98 16.22
C ALA A 215 6.92 -19.63 17.62
N GLY A 216 5.88 -18.81 17.73
CA GLY A 216 5.31 -18.35 19.00
C GLY A 216 3.99 -19.03 19.38
N GLU A 217 3.34 -18.50 20.42
CA GLU A 217 2.03 -18.96 20.93
C GLU A 217 0.93 -18.95 19.84
N TYR A 218 1.10 -18.14 18.79
CA TYR A 218 0.15 -17.97 17.69
C TYR A 218 0.48 -18.78 16.42
N LYS A 219 1.45 -19.71 16.48
CA LYS A 219 1.89 -20.54 15.33
C LYS A 219 0.72 -21.20 14.59
N THR A 220 -0.19 -21.85 15.31
CA THR A 220 -1.32 -22.57 14.70
C THR A 220 -2.24 -21.62 13.94
N ALA A 221 -2.58 -20.46 14.51
CA ALA A 221 -3.39 -19.44 13.85
C ALA A 221 -2.69 -18.86 12.60
N SER A 222 -1.38 -18.60 12.69
CA SER A 222 -0.57 -18.12 11.56
C SER A 222 -0.58 -19.11 10.39
N LEU A 223 -0.35 -20.39 10.67
CA LEU A 223 -0.38 -21.46 9.67
C LEU A 223 -1.78 -21.61 9.06
N SER A 224 -2.82 -21.57 9.88
CA SER A 224 -4.23 -21.64 9.46
C SER A 224 -4.60 -20.57 8.43
N TYR A 225 -4.10 -19.34 8.55
CA TYR A 225 -4.31 -18.29 7.54
C TYR A 225 -3.64 -18.60 6.20
N LEU A 226 -2.42 -19.12 6.25
CA LEU A 226 -1.65 -19.40 5.05
C LEU A 226 -2.28 -20.54 4.26
N ILE A 227 -2.67 -21.63 4.94
CA ILE A 227 -3.22 -22.84 4.31
C ILE A 227 -4.69 -22.69 3.87
N SER A 228 -5.50 -21.89 4.58
CA SER A 228 -6.94 -21.84 4.34
C SER A 228 -7.29 -21.23 2.98
N PRO A 229 -8.01 -21.92 2.07
CA PRO A 229 -8.39 -21.35 0.77
C PRO A 229 -9.26 -20.09 0.88
N ASP A 230 -9.95 -19.94 2.01
CA ASP A 230 -10.87 -18.84 2.29
C ASP A 230 -10.17 -17.64 2.93
N VAL A 231 -8.85 -17.68 3.12
CA VAL A 231 -8.09 -16.56 3.70
C VAL A 231 -7.03 -16.04 2.73
N ALA A 232 -6.98 -14.72 2.58
CA ALA A 232 -5.97 -14.00 1.84
C ALA A 232 -5.20 -13.03 2.74
N LEU A 233 -3.89 -12.99 2.54
CA LEU A 233 -3.01 -12.03 3.19
C LEU A 233 -2.49 -11.02 2.17
N LEU A 234 -2.74 -9.75 2.44
CA LEU A 234 -2.16 -8.64 1.68
C LEU A 234 -1.00 -8.03 2.47
N HIS A 235 0.23 -8.29 2.04
CA HIS A 235 1.45 -7.82 2.69
C HIS A 235 1.80 -6.40 2.26
N PHE A 236 2.13 -5.56 3.24
CA PHE A 236 2.72 -4.24 3.03
C PHE A 236 4.24 -4.43 2.88
N VAL A 237 4.71 -4.40 1.64
CA VAL A 237 6.07 -4.71 1.25
C VAL A 237 6.80 -3.44 0.87
N PRO A 238 7.81 -3.02 1.65
CA PRO A 238 8.64 -1.89 1.29
C PRO A 238 9.56 -2.23 0.11
N ILE A 239 9.76 -1.28 -0.79
CA ILE A 239 10.66 -1.40 -1.94
C ILE A 239 11.74 -0.32 -1.82
N SER A 240 13.01 -0.72 -1.86
CA SER A 240 14.17 0.18 -1.81
C SER A 240 15.06 -0.07 -3.00
N ARG A 241 15.32 0.96 -3.82
CA ARG A 241 16.14 0.85 -5.04
C ARG A 241 15.72 -0.32 -5.95
N GLY A 242 14.41 -0.52 -6.09
CA GLY A 242 13.83 -1.60 -6.90
C GLY A 242 13.86 -2.99 -6.26
N LYS A 243 14.41 -3.16 -5.05
CA LYS A 243 14.41 -4.44 -4.32
C LYS A 243 13.29 -4.48 -3.28
N ALA A 244 12.53 -5.57 -3.26
CA ALA A 244 11.56 -5.83 -2.20
C ALA A 244 12.26 -6.20 -0.89
N LEU A 245 11.83 -5.56 0.19
CA LEU A 245 12.23 -5.86 1.56
C LEU A 245 11.18 -6.74 2.25
N ASP A 246 11.43 -7.08 3.50
CA ASP A 246 10.51 -7.88 4.29
C ASP A 246 9.20 -7.12 4.58
N PRO A 247 8.04 -7.80 4.55
CA PRO A 247 6.76 -7.21 4.92
C PRO A 247 6.78 -6.50 6.27
N VAL A 248 6.24 -5.27 6.30
CA VAL A 248 6.16 -4.43 7.52
C VAL A 248 4.76 -4.39 8.13
N GLY A 249 3.80 -5.02 7.45
CA GLY A 249 2.42 -5.18 7.89
C GLY A 249 1.64 -6.10 6.97
N VAL A 250 0.38 -6.36 7.33
CA VAL A 250 -0.50 -7.29 6.63
C VAL A 250 -1.97 -6.92 6.83
N ALA A 251 -2.78 -7.03 5.78
CA ALA A 251 -4.24 -7.10 5.92
C ALA A 251 -4.69 -8.56 5.80
N ILE A 252 -5.46 -9.02 6.79
CA ILE A 252 -6.02 -10.37 6.86
C ILE A 252 -7.45 -10.32 6.33
N LEU A 253 -7.70 -10.99 5.22
CA LEU A 253 -8.98 -11.00 4.53
C LEU A 253 -9.56 -12.41 4.53
N ALA A 254 -10.84 -12.53 4.86
CA ALA A 254 -11.58 -13.79 4.82
C ALA A 254 -12.71 -13.73 3.78
N PHE A 255 -12.78 -14.75 2.93
CA PHE A 255 -13.89 -15.00 2.03
C PHE A 255 -15.00 -15.68 2.81
N VAL A 256 -16.11 -14.97 2.96
CA VAL A 256 -17.23 -15.43 3.78
C VAL A 256 -18.51 -15.45 2.97
N GLU A 257 -19.42 -16.33 3.36
CA GLU A 257 -20.73 -16.49 2.74
C GLU A 257 -21.83 -16.21 3.77
N ASP A 258 -22.89 -15.51 3.36
CA ASP A 258 -24.08 -15.33 4.17
C ASP A 258 -25.09 -16.48 4.01
N VAL A 259 -26.16 -16.44 4.80
CA VAL A 259 -27.22 -17.48 4.79
C VAL A 259 -27.96 -17.61 3.46
N ARG A 260 -27.77 -16.68 2.52
CA ARG A 260 -28.35 -16.68 1.17
C ARG A 260 -27.36 -17.16 0.11
N GLY A 261 -26.15 -17.54 0.49
CA GLY A 261 -25.10 -17.94 -0.44
C GLY A 261 -24.33 -16.76 -1.04
N LYS A 262 -24.57 -15.52 -0.57
CA LYS A 262 -23.89 -14.33 -1.10
C LYS A 262 -22.50 -14.24 -0.47
N ARG A 263 -21.48 -14.00 -1.30
CA ARG A 263 -20.07 -13.98 -0.91
C ARG A 263 -19.56 -12.56 -0.68
N TYR A 264 -18.72 -12.39 0.32
CA TYR A 264 -18.13 -11.11 0.71
C TYR A 264 -16.64 -11.27 1.02
N VAL A 265 -15.89 -10.17 0.89
CA VAL A 265 -14.57 -10.03 1.55
C VAL A 265 -14.79 -9.41 2.93
N LEU A 266 -14.43 -10.15 3.97
CA LEU A 266 -14.35 -9.66 5.34
C LEU A 266 -12.91 -9.27 5.67
N VAL A 267 -12.69 -8.01 6.02
CA VAL A 267 -11.44 -7.53 6.62
C VAL A 267 -11.46 -7.93 8.10
N ASP A 268 -10.68 -8.95 8.46
CA ASP A 268 -10.58 -9.40 9.84
C ASP A 268 -9.70 -8.46 10.65
N SER A 269 -8.52 -8.12 10.13
CA SER A 269 -7.63 -7.12 10.73
C SER A 269 -6.64 -6.51 9.72
N VAL A 270 -6.14 -5.31 10.03
CA VAL A 270 -4.96 -4.70 9.37
C VAL A 270 -3.90 -4.45 10.43
N GLU A 271 -2.78 -5.11 10.27
CA GLU A 271 -1.74 -5.28 11.28
C GLU A 271 -0.42 -4.71 10.78
N GLY A 272 0.42 -4.27 11.71
CA GLY A 272 1.75 -3.79 11.35
C GLY A 272 2.62 -3.42 12.55
N GLY A 273 3.92 -3.62 12.37
CA GLY A 273 4.92 -3.28 13.36
C GLY A 273 5.26 -1.78 13.36
N GLU A 274 6.31 -1.44 14.10
CA GLU A 274 6.81 -0.05 14.21
C GLU A 274 7.11 0.55 12.83
N THR A 275 7.67 -0.24 11.90
CA THR A 275 8.04 0.23 10.56
C THR A 275 6.84 0.71 9.73
N LEU A 276 5.69 0.03 9.79
CA LEU A 276 4.47 0.53 9.14
C LEU A 276 3.97 1.82 9.81
N GLN A 277 4.07 1.90 11.13
CA GLN A 277 3.64 3.07 11.91
C GLN A 277 4.54 4.30 11.72
N ARG A 278 5.78 4.11 11.27
CA ARG A 278 6.69 5.21 10.86
C ARG A 278 6.23 5.88 9.57
N ILE A 279 5.47 5.19 8.71
CA ILE A 279 4.87 5.79 7.51
C ILE A 279 3.73 6.71 7.93
N ARG A 280 3.57 7.84 7.23
CA ARG A 280 2.47 8.78 7.48
C ARG A 280 1.13 8.04 7.45
N GLU A 281 0.33 8.23 8.49
CA GLU A 281 -0.92 7.46 8.68
C GLU A 281 -1.89 7.60 7.51
N SER A 282 -2.00 8.78 6.91
CA SER A 282 -2.85 9.00 5.73
C SER A 282 -2.40 8.16 4.52
N VAL A 283 -1.10 7.90 4.38
CA VAL A 283 -0.53 7.16 3.24
C VAL A 283 -0.85 5.67 3.39
N TRP A 284 -0.43 5.02 4.47
CA TRP A 284 -0.60 3.57 4.58
C TRP A 284 -2.08 3.18 4.77
N LYS A 285 -2.90 4.00 5.44
CA LYS A 285 -4.34 3.71 5.58
C LYS A 285 -5.08 3.82 4.25
N ASN A 286 -4.77 4.85 3.46
CA ASN A 286 -5.34 4.97 2.12
C ASN A 286 -4.85 3.82 1.22
N LEU A 287 -3.57 3.47 1.30
CA LEU A 287 -3.01 2.36 0.55
C LEU A 287 -3.67 1.02 0.92
N ALA A 288 -3.86 0.76 2.21
CA ALA A 288 -4.57 -0.41 2.73
C ALA A 288 -5.99 -0.49 2.16
N TYR A 289 -6.73 0.61 2.24
CA TYR A 289 -8.09 0.72 1.73
C TYR A 289 -8.16 0.45 0.21
N GLN A 290 -7.28 1.09 -0.57
CA GLN A 290 -7.19 0.88 -2.02
C GLN A 290 -6.86 -0.56 -2.39
N ALA A 291 -5.91 -1.18 -1.67
CA ALA A 291 -5.51 -2.55 -1.91
C ALA A 291 -6.64 -3.55 -1.60
N ILE A 292 -7.34 -3.38 -0.47
CA ILE A 292 -8.47 -4.23 -0.09
C ILE A 292 -9.60 -4.15 -1.12
N ASN A 293 -9.92 -2.94 -1.60
CA ASN A 293 -10.94 -2.76 -2.62
C ASN A 293 -10.53 -3.37 -3.97
N SER A 294 -9.29 -3.14 -4.39
CA SER A 294 -8.77 -3.69 -5.64
C SER A 294 -8.71 -5.22 -5.58
N PHE A 295 -8.35 -5.76 -4.42
CA PHE A 295 -8.41 -7.19 -4.15
C PHE A 295 -9.84 -7.71 -4.25
N ALA A 296 -10.80 -7.14 -3.52
CA ALA A 296 -12.19 -7.57 -3.55
C ALA A 296 -12.80 -7.50 -4.97
N ALA A 297 -12.46 -6.47 -5.75
CA ALA A 297 -12.91 -6.31 -7.13
C ALA A 297 -12.31 -7.33 -8.10
N SER A 298 -11.17 -7.94 -7.75
CA SER A 298 -10.51 -8.97 -8.57
C SER A 298 -11.09 -10.37 -8.39
N ILE A 299 -12.00 -10.57 -7.43
CA ILE A 299 -12.53 -11.89 -7.10
C ILE A 299 -13.93 -12.06 -7.67
N ASP A 300 -14.07 -12.98 -8.62
CA ASP A 300 -15.34 -13.29 -9.26
C ASP A 300 -16.40 -13.78 -8.26
N GLY A 301 -17.61 -13.26 -8.41
CA GLY A 301 -18.76 -13.67 -7.60
C GLY A 301 -18.73 -13.17 -6.15
N VAL A 302 -17.75 -12.35 -5.79
CA VAL A 302 -17.75 -11.62 -4.51
C VAL A 302 -18.46 -10.29 -4.69
N GLU A 303 -19.30 -9.96 -3.73
CA GLU A 303 -20.00 -8.70 -3.74
C GLU A 303 -19.06 -7.58 -3.39
N HIS A 304 -19.20 -6.46 -4.11
CA HIS A 304 -18.32 -5.32 -3.93
C HIS A 304 -18.46 -4.65 -2.56
N ASP A 305 -19.38 -5.08 -1.71
CA ASP A 305 -19.46 -4.64 -0.32
C ASP A 305 -18.37 -5.33 0.51
N VAL A 306 -17.39 -4.55 0.96
CA VAL A 306 -16.35 -5.03 1.89
C VAL A 306 -16.89 -4.96 3.32
N LEU A 307 -16.85 -6.09 4.03
CA LEU A 307 -17.25 -6.17 5.44
C LEU A 307 -16.03 -5.94 6.32
N VAL A 308 -16.18 -5.20 7.41
CA VAL A 308 -15.07 -4.87 8.31
C VAL A 308 -15.42 -5.31 9.72
N ASN A 309 -14.55 -6.12 10.32
CA ASN A 309 -14.63 -6.47 11.73
C ASN A 309 -14.43 -5.22 12.61
N PRO A 310 -15.31 -4.90 13.58
CA PRO A 310 -15.11 -3.75 14.45
C PRO A 310 -14.36 -4.08 15.75
N ARG A 311 -14.07 -5.34 16.00
CA ARG A 311 -13.50 -5.79 17.27
C ARG A 311 -12.00 -5.67 17.20
N PHE A 312 -11.50 -4.52 17.63
CA PHE A 312 -10.08 -4.29 17.82
C PHE A 312 -9.83 -3.86 19.27
N THR A 313 -8.83 -4.45 19.90
CA THR A 313 -8.44 -4.09 21.27
C THR A 313 -7.24 -3.14 21.25
N GLY A 314 -7.19 -2.19 22.20
CA GLY A 314 -6.11 -1.21 22.37
C GLY A 314 -6.25 0.07 21.55
N ALA A 315 -6.39 1.22 22.21
CA ALA A 315 -6.72 2.51 21.58
C ALA A 315 -5.70 3.05 20.55
N SER A 316 -4.48 2.50 20.50
CA SER A 316 -3.38 2.97 19.65
C SER A 316 -2.85 1.92 18.66
N SER A 317 -3.50 0.76 18.52
CA SER A 317 -3.05 -0.30 17.62
C SER A 317 -3.32 0.04 16.15
N VAL A 318 -2.52 -0.53 15.23
CA VAL A 318 -2.71 -0.37 13.77
C VAL A 318 -4.14 -0.73 13.33
N PRO A 319 -4.76 -1.82 13.83
CA PRO A 319 -6.15 -2.13 13.50
C PRO A 319 -7.14 -1.04 13.90
N VAL A 320 -7.02 -0.49 15.12
CA VAL A 320 -7.88 0.62 15.59
C VAL A 320 -7.68 1.87 14.74
N LYS A 321 -6.44 2.21 14.40
CA LYS A 321 -6.12 3.37 13.56
C LYS A 321 -6.71 3.24 12.16
N PHE A 322 -6.69 2.05 11.58
CA PHE A 322 -7.31 1.78 10.26
C PHE A 322 -8.84 1.80 10.35
N PHE A 323 -9.42 1.15 11.36
CA PHE A 323 -10.87 1.15 11.57
C PHE A 323 -11.43 2.56 11.77
N ASN A 324 -10.77 3.40 12.57
CA ASN A 324 -11.17 4.80 12.75
C ASN A 324 -11.13 5.59 11.43
N TYR A 325 -10.14 5.32 10.58
CA TYR A 325 -10.12 5.88 9.23
C TYR A 325 -11.31 5.41 8.41
N LEU A 326 -11.67 4.13 8.47
CA LEU A 326 -12.84 3.62 7.76
C LEU A 326 -14.15 4.23 8.28
N ARG A 327 -14.29 4.45 9.59
CA ARG A 327 -15.48 5.10 10.18
C ARG A 327 -15.74 6.51 9.62
N SER A 328 -14.70 7.19 9.11
CA SER A 328 -14.87 8.48 8.46
C SER A 328 -15.73 8.43 7.18
N PHE A 329 -15.92 7.25 6.58
CA PHE A 329 -16.71 7.07 5.35
C PHE A 329 -18.23 6.94 5.55
N SER A 330 -18.75 7.09 6.77
CA SER A 330 -20.17 6.85 7.10
C SER A 330 -20.58 5.39 6.85
N LEU A 331 -19.91 4.48 7.56
CA LEU A 331 -20.15 3.04 7.47
C LEU A 331 -21.47 2.64 8.13
N GLU A 332 -22.18 1.70 7.51
CA GLU A 332 -23.38 1.10 8.09
C GLU A 332 -23.01 -0.12 8.93
N GLN A 333 -23.38 -0.11 10.21
CA GLN A 333 -23.21 -1.27 11.07
C GLN A 333 -24.34 -2.27 10.83
N ARG A 334 -23.99 -3.54 10.58
CA ARG A 334 -24.94 -4.63 10.36
C ARG A 334 -24.60 -5.83 11.24
N ARG A 335 -25.63 -6.58 11.63
CA ARG A 335 -25.47 -7.93 12.15
C ARG A 335 -25.82 -8.92 11.06
N VAL A 336 -24.86 -9.78 10.71
CA VAL A 336 -24.99 -10.74 9.61
C VAL A 336 -24.55 -12.10 10.10
N LYS A 337 -25.18 -13.15 9.55
CA LYS A 337 -24.76 -14.54 9.80
C LYS A 337 -23.84 -14.95 8.67
N LEU A 338 -22.59 -15.23 9.01
CA LEU A 338 -21.51 -15.52 8.06
C LEU A 338 -20.87 -16.88 8.37
N ARG A 339 -20.30 -17.53 7.36
CA ARG A 339 -19.48 -18.73 7.48
C ARG A 339 -18.30 -18.69 6.52
N LEU A 340 -17.30 -19.54 6.75
CA LEU A 340 -16.29 -19.86 5.76
C LEU A 340 -16.83 -20.93 4.79
N PRO A 341 -16.72 -20.76 3.45
CA PRO A 341 -17.24 -21.73 2.50
C PRO A 341 -16.56 -23.10 2.57
N SER A 342 -15.25 -23.14 2.80
CA SER A 342 -14.46 -24.36 2.73
C SER A 342 -14.43 -25.09 4.08
N GLU A 343 -14.48 -26.42 4.02
CA GLU A 343 -14.31 -27.26 5.22
C GLU A 343 -12.83 -27.40 5.54
N THR A 344 -12.33 -26.58 6.47
CA THR A 344 -10.92 -26.62 6.89
C THR A 344 -10.61 -27.72 7.91
N GLY A 345 -11.55 -28.62 8.23
CA GLY A 345 -11.40 -29.69 9.23
C GLY A 345 -11.32 -29.18 10.70
N ASN A 346 -10.73 -28.00 10.91
CA ASN A 346 -10.59 -27.30 12.18
C ASN A 346 -11.07 -25.83 12.06
N PRO A 347 -11.68 -25.25 13.11
CA PRO A 347 -12.04 -23.84 13.10
C PRO A 347 -10.80 -22.95 12.97
N LEU A 348 -10.82 -22.00 12.04
CA LEU A 348 -9.80 -20.99 11.89
C LEU A 348 -9.95 -19.93 12.98
N TYR A 349 -8.83 -19.42 13.48
CA TYR A 349 -8.89 -18.22 14.30
C TYR A 349 -9.20 -17.02 13.40
N LEU A 350 -10.31 -16.33 13.62
CA LEU A 350 -10.60 -15.02 13.03
C LEU A 350 -11.25 -14.17 14.14
N GLU A 351 -10.76 -12.96 14.36
CA GLU A 351 -11.24 -12.11 15.45
C GLU A 351 -12.74 -11.79 15.33
N ALA A 352 -13.20 -11.60 14.09
CA ALA A 352 -14.61 -11.38 13.77
C ALA A 352 -15.52 -12.50 14.29
N PHE A 353 -14.99 -13.73 14.40
CA PHE A 353 -15.71 -14.92 14.84
C PHE A 353 -15.40 -15.32 16.29
N ASN A 354 -14.91 -14.39 17.13
CA ASN A 354 -14.42 -14.71 18.49
C ASN A 354 -13.30 -15.76 18.50
N GLY A 355 -12.47 -15.79 17.45
CA GLY A 355 -11.37 -16.74 17.32
C GLY A 355 -11.79 -18.16 16.90
N LYS A 356 -13.04 -18.37 16.46
CA LYS A 356 -13.52 -19.68 15.96
C LYS A 356 -14.43 -19.53 14.75
N ALA A 357 -13.84 -19.38 13.57
CA ALA A 357 -14.55 -19.41 12.29
C ALA A 357 -14.56 -20.82 11.70
N GLY A 358 -15.64 -21.22 11.06
CA GLY A 358 -15.72 -22.51 10.37
C GLY A 358 -16.84 -22.52 9.34
N ASN A 359 -17.22 -23.72 8.88
CA ASN A 359 -18.30 -23.90 7.89
C ASN A 359 -19.73 -23.65 8.45
N SER A 360 -19.84 -23.40 9.76
CA SER A 360 -21.10 -23.11 10.45
C SER A 360 -21.37 -21.61 10.52
N PHE A 361 -22.62 -21.22 10.29
CA PHE A 361 -23.03 -19.82 10.37
C PHE A 361 -22.90 -19.27 11.79
N SER A 362 -22.17 -18.16 11.92
CA SER A 362 -21.99 -17.42 13.15
C SER A 362 -22.53 -16.00 12.97
N GLU A 363 -23.21 -15.47 13.98
CA GLU A 363 -23.62 -14.05 13.98
C GLU A 363 -22.40 -13.17 14.25
N VAL A 364 -22.09 -12.32 13.28
CA VAL A 364 -20.97 -11.38 13.32
C VAL A 364 -21.53 -9.96 13.19
N THR A 365 -20.99 -9.05 14.00
CA THR A 365 -21.24 -7.61 13.81
C THR A 365 -20.16 -7.08 12.88
N VAL A 366 -20.56 -6.50 11.75
CA VAL A 366 -19.66 -5.96 10.74
C VAL A 366 -20.07 -4.54 10.37
N TYR A 367 -19.16 -3.81 9.75
CA TYR A 367 -19.47 -2.58 9.05
C TYR A 367 -19.36 -2.82 7.55
N ALA A 368 -20.41 -2.45 6.81
CA ALA A 368 -20.42 -2.58 5.36
C ALA A 368 -19.87 -1.29 4.73
N LEU A 369 -18.78 -1.43 3.97
CA LEU A 369 -18.34 -0.44 3.00
C LEU A 369 -19.20 -0.66 1.76
N GLY A 370 -20.22 0.17 1.54
CA GLY A 370 -21.13 -0.02 0.40
C GLY A 370 -20.43 0.22 -0.94
N SER A 371 -20.72 -0.59 -1.95
CA SER A 371 -20.25 -0.46 -3.34
C SER A 371 -20.43 0.96 -3.94
N SER A 372 -21.51 1.66 -3.58
CA SER A 372 -21.74 3.07 -3.98
C SER A 372 -20.87 4.08 -3.23
N GLN A 373 -20.35 3.75 -2.04
CA GLN A 373 -19.32 4.54 -1.35
C GLN A 373 -17.91 4.16 -1.81
N ILE A 374 -17.71 2.91 -2.22
CA ILE A 374 -16.47 2.39 -2.83
C ILE A 374 -16.22 2.99 -4.22
N ALA A 375 -17.29 3.37 -4.93
CA ALA A 375 -17.22 4.16 -6.15
C ALA A 375 -17.39 5.68 -5.97
N ALA A 376 -17.73 6.19 -4.77
CA ALA A 376 -18.13 7.60 -4.61
C ALA A 376 -17.74 8.33 -3.31
N LYS A 377 -16.91 7.79 -2.42
CA LYS A 377 -16.36 8.54 -1.27
C LYS A 377 -14.85 8.40 -1.16
N PHE A 378 -14.19 8.91 -2.18
CA PHE A 378 -12.78 9.24 -2.21
C PHE A 378 -12.52 10.51 -1.37
N PRO A 379 -11.26 10.81 -0.95
CA PRO A 379 -11.01 11.67 0.21
C PRO A 379 -11.85 12.93 0.09
N SER A 380 -12.73 13.14 1.08
CA SER A 380 -13.72 14.20 1.07
C SER A 380 -13.09 15.44 0.45
N GLY A 381 -13.53 15.83 -0.74
CA GLY A 381 -13.03 17.03 -1.37
C GLY A 381 -12.73 17.08 -2.86
N PHE A 382 -13.12 16.08 -3.65
CA PHE A 382 -13.15 16.24 -5.10
C PHE A 382 -14.52 15.91 -5.68
N SER A 383 -14.94 16.64 -6.71
CA SER A 383 -16.14 16.35 -7.49
C SER A 383 -15.83 16.38 -8.98
N VAL A 384 -16.22 15.33 -9.70
CA VAL A 384 -16.16 15.32 -11.17
C VAL A 384 -17.52 15.69 -11.73
N ARG A 385 -17.55 16.66 -12.64
CA ARG A 385 -18.76 17.11 -13.33
C ARG A 385 -18.48 17.33 -14.82
N PRO A 386 -19.53 17.39 -15.67
CA PRO A 386 -19.38 17.89 -17.03
C PRO A 386 -18.69 19.26 -17.02
N ALA A 387 -17.68 19.40 -17.87
CA ALA A 387 -17.02 20.68 -18.10
C ALA A 387 -17.91 21.56 -18.98
N VAL A 388 -17.98 22.84 -18.64
CA VAL A 388 -18.70 23.88 -19.38
C VAL A 388 -17.71 24.90 -19.93
N GLN A 389 -18.13 25.73 -20.88
CA GLN A 389 -17.22 26.67 -21.57
C GLN A 389 -16.43 27.59 -20.62
N ARG A 390 -17.02 28.01 -19.50
CA ARG A 390 -16.33 28.81 -18.47
C ARG A 390 -15.18 28.09 -17.77
N ASP A 391 -15.12 26.76 -17.86
CA ASP A 391 -14.04 25.97 -17.25
C ASP A 391 -12.80 25.93 -18.14
N LEU A 392 -12.90 26.31 -19.42
CA LEU A 392 -11.81 26.18 -20.38
C LEU A 392 -10.54 26.92 -19.93
N GLU A 393 -10.69 28.11 -19.34
CA GLU A 393 -9.55 28.86 -18.79
C GLU A 393 -8.84 28.08 -17.67
N GLN A 394 -9.59 27.47 -16.75
CA GLN A 394 -9.00 26.67 -15.66
C GLN A 394 -8.42 25.36 -16.17
N ILE A 395 -9.04 24.74 -17.18
CA ILE A 395 -8.53 23.54 -17.86
C ILE A 395 -7.17 23.82 -18.48
N LEU A 396 -7.02 24.93 -19.21
CA LEU A 396 -5.75 25.35 -19.79
C LEU A 396 -4.69 25.62 -18.71
N LEU A 397 -5.08 26.19 -17.55
CA LEU A 397 -4.16 26.35 -16.42
C LEU A 397 -3.70 25.02 -15.85
N VAL A 398 -4.60 24.03 -15.72
CA VAL A 398 -4.22 22.68 -15.29
C VAL A 398 -3.30 22.03 -16.32
N GLU A 399 -3.55 22.20 -17.62
CA GLU A 399 -2.69 21.65 -18.67
C GLU A 399 -1.26 22.21 -18.59
N VAL A 400 -1.15 23.52 -18.41
CA VAL A 400 0.14 24.20 -18.21
C VAL A 400 0.84 23.69 -16.94
N ALA A 401 0.10 23.45 -15.86
CA ALA A 401 0.67 22.96 -14.61
C ALA A 401 1.07 21.46 -14.65
N SER A 402 0.39 20.66 -15.47
CA SER A 402 0.51 19.20 -15.48
C SER A 402 1.41 18.65 -16.58
N LEU A 403 1.54 19.36 -17.70
CA LEU A 403 2.30 18.90 -18.86
C LEU A 403 3.57 19.75 -19.11
N PRO A 404 4.69 19.14 -19.53
CA PRO A 404 5.84 19.86 -20.07
C PRO A 404 5.46 20.74 -21.26
N GLU A 405 6.13 21.89 -21.42
CA GLU A 405 5.80 22.89 -22.45
C GLU A 405 5.73 22.33 -23.87
N TYR A 406 6.64 21.44 -24.24
CA TYR A 406 6.69 20.82 -25.58
C TYR A 406 5.55 19.84 -25.89
N LEU A 407 4.73 19.49 -24.89
CA LEU A 407 3.55 18.63 -25.04
C LEU A 407 2.23 19.40 -24.99
N ARG A 408 2.28 20.71 -24.75
CA ARG A 408 1.08 21.53 -24.66
C ARG A 408 0.65 21.91 -26.07
N ASP A 409 -0.61 21.61 -26.39
CA ASP A 409 -1.26 22.06 -27.61
C ASP A 409 -2.64 22.66 -27.26
N PRO A 410 -2.65 23.92 -26.76
CA PRO A 410 -3.89 24.55 -26.29
C PRO A 410 -4.91 24.74 -27.42
N ASP A 411 -4.47 24.84 -28.67
CA ASP A 411 -5.33 24.98 -29.83
C ASP A 411 -6.03 23.65 -30.16
N SER A 412 -5.29 22.53 -30.15
CA SER A 412 -5.88 21.20 -30.30
C SER A 412 -6.83 20.88 -29.14
N LEU A 413 -6.43 21.17 -27.89
CA LEU A 413 -7.29 20.95 -26.73
C LEU A 413 -8.59 21.77 -26.81
N THR A 414 -8.48 23.06 -27.16
CA THR A 414 -9.65 23.94 -27.33
C THR A 414 -10.54 23.45 -28.45
N SER A 415 -9.96 23.02 -29.57
CA SER A 415 -10.70 22.49 -30.72
C SER A 415 -11.44 21.20 -30.36
N ALA A 416 -10.83 20.30 -29.59
CA ALA A 416 -11.47 19.09 -29.09
C ALA A 416 -12.55 19.39 -28.05
N PHE A 417 -12.32 20.36 -27.15
CA PHE A 417 -13.29 20.78 -26.14
C PHE A 417 -14.58 21.31 -26.77
N LEU A 418 -14.46 22.03 -27.88
CA LEU A 418 -15.61 22.57 -28.62
C LEU A 418 -16.33 21.52 -29.48
N GLN A 419 -15.76 20.33 -29.64
CA GLN A 419 -16.45 19.20 -30.27
C GLN A 419 -17.41 18.57 -29.25
N ASN A 420 -18.55 18.03 -29.73
CA ASN A 420 -19.64 17.47 -28.90
C ASN A 420 -19.27 16.14 -28.18
N GLY A 421 -18.08 16.06 -27.58
CA GLY A 421 -17.59 14.90 -26.84
C GLY A 421 -18.10 14.81 -25.41
N ILE A 422 -17.29 14.19 -24.55
CA ILE A 422 -17.52 14.11 -23.10
C ILE A 422 -16.35 14.80 -22.43
N ASN A 423 -16.58 16.07 -22.09
CA ASN A 423 -15.60 16.89 -21.39
C ASN A 423 -15.93 16.90 -19.90
N LEU A 424 -14.96 16.61 -19.06
CA LEU A 424 -15.11 16.53 -17.61
C LEU A 424 -14.11 17.44 -16.91
N ALA A 425 -14.57 18.07 -15.84
CA ALA A 425 -13.75 18.83 -14.91
C ALA A 425 -13.79 18.15 -13.53
N CYS A 426 -12.63 18.04 -12.89
CA CYS A 426 -12.49 17.59 -11.50
C CYS A 426 -12.18 18.81 -10.63
N GLU A 427 -13.06 19.12 -9.69
CA GLU A 427 -12.93 20.25 -8.78
C GLU A 427 -12.51 19.80 -7.40
N ASN A 428 -11.76 20.62 -6.68
CA ASN A 428 -11.50 20.44 -5.25
C ASN A 428 -12.65 21.02 -4.37
N LYS A 429 -12.51 20.98 -3.03
CA LYS A 429 -13.51 21.54 -2.08
C LYS A 429 -13.82 23.01 -2.28
N GLU A 430 -12.87 23.75 -2.85
CA GLU A 430 -12.96 25.20 -3.06
C GLU A 430 -13.60 25.53 -4.41
N GLY A 431 -13.98 24.52 -5.20
CA GLY A 431 -14.55 24.69 -6.54
C GLY A 431 -13.50 25.01 -7.61
N ILE A 432 -12.22 24.81 -7.32
CA ILE A 432 -11.11 25.02 -8.27
C ILE A 432 -10.93 23.75 -9.09
N VAL A 433 -10.84 23.88 -10.42
CA VAL A 433 -10.54 22.76 -11.31
C VAL A 433 -9.09 22.33 -11.12
N VAL A 434 -8.90 21.09 -10.66
CA VAL A 434 -7.59 20.46 -10.38
C VAL A 434 -7.26 19.33 -11.35
N GLY A 435 -8.19 18.97 -12.23
CA GLY A 435 -8.02 17.96 -13.27
C GLY A 435 -9.08 18.08 -14.35
N TYR A 436 -8.79 17.56 -15.54
CA TYR A 436 -9.72 17.57 -16.66
C TYR A 436 -9.55 16.36 -17.56
N LEU A 437 -10.61 16.08 -18.33
CA LEU A 437 -10.58 15.15 -19.45
C LEU A 437 -11.36 15.77 -20.60
N VAL A 438 -10.74 15.85 -21.77
CA VAL A 438 -11.35 16.34 -23.01
C VAL A 438 -11.38 15.22 -24.03
N SER A 439 -12.53 15.06 -24.68
CA SER A 439 -12.71 14.03 -25.70
C SER A 439 -13.52 14.55 -26.88
N TYR A 440 -13.43 13.83 -27.99
CA TYR A 440 -14.22 14.10 -29.19
C TYR A 440 -14.62 12.80 -29.89
N PRO A 441 -15.80 12.75 -30.52
CA PRO A 441 -16.21 11.58 -31.30
C PRO A 441 -15.51 11.55 -32.66
N LYS A 442 -15.07 10.38 -33.09
CA LYS A 442 -14.57 10.13 -34.44
C LYS A 442 -14.83 8.68 -34.84
N ASP A 443 -15.45 8.49 -36.00
CA ASP A 443 -15.72 7.16 -36.60
C ASP A 443 -16.46 6.18 -35.66
N GLY A 444 -17.38 6.68 -34.83
CA GLY A 444 -18.14 5.88 -33.86
C GLY A 444 -17.39 5.57 -32.55
N THR A 445 -16.11 5.95 -32.47
CA THR A 445 -15.26 5.82 -31.29
C THR A 445 -15.10 7.16 -30.59
N LEU A 446 -15.01 7.15 -29.25
CA LEU A 446 -14.73 8.36 -28.49
C LEU A 446 -13.22 8.48 -28.27
N HIS A 447 -12.60 9.52 -28.80
CA HIS A 447 -11.17 9.77 -28.66
C HIS A 447 -10.91 10.70 -27.49
N ILE A 448 -10.09 10.27 -26.52
CA ILE A 448 -9.57 11.16 -25.48
C ILE A 448 -8.43 11.97 -26.09
N GLU A 449 -8.63 13.29 -26.19
CA GLU A 449 -7.60 14.23 -26.64
C GLU A 449 -6.55 14.39 -25.55
N SER A 450 -7.01 14.69 -24.33
CA SER A 450 -6.12 14.93 -23.20
C SER A 450 -6.83 14.62 -21.89
N VAL A 451 -6.07 14.07 -20.95
CA VAL A 451 -6.48 13.84 -19.57
C VAL A 451 -5.33 14.17 -18.66
N ALA A 452 -5.55 15.09 -17.73
CA ALA A 452 -4.51 15.55 -16.82
C ALA A 452 -5.07 15.90 -15.45
N ALA A 453 -4.20 15.85 -14.45
CA ALA A 453 -4.46 16.31 -13.10
C ALA A 453 -3.21 17.02 -12.58
N GLN A 454 -3.40 18.05 -11.77
CA GLN A 454 -2.30 18.70 -11.07
C GLN A 454 -1.58 17.68 -10.17
N GLY A 455 -0.25 17.79 -10.05
CA GLY A 455 0.59 16.78 -9.39
C GLY A 455 0.24 16.52 -7.91
N GLU A 456 -0.35 17.49 -7.23
CA GLU A 456 -0.84 17.37 -5.84
C GLU A 456 -2.16 16.57 -5.75
N TYR A 457 -2.81 16.32 -6.89
CA TYR A 457 -4.11 15.67 -7.00
C TYR A 457 -4.09 14.46 -7.96
N PRO A 458 -3.15 13.51 -7.80
CA PRO A 458 -2.96 12.41 -8.75
C PRO A 458 -4.20 11.49 -8.85
N LEU A 459 -5.05 11.48 -7.82
CA LEU A 459 -6.31 10.72 -7.84
C LEU A 459 -7.32 11.31 -8.82
N ALA A 460 -7.33 12.63 -9.06
CA ALA A 460 -8.26 13.27 -9.99
C ALA A 460 -8.20 12.63 -11.39
N PHE A 461 -7.02 12.18 -11.82
CA PHE A 461 -6.82 11.46 -13.08
C PHE A 461 -7.68 10.18 -13.18
N LEU A 462 -7.62 9.31 -12.17
CA LEU A 462 -8.39 8.05 -12.14
C LEU A 462 -9.90 8.31 -12.04
N HIS A 463 -10.27 9.34 -11.31
CA HIS A 463 -11.66 9.79 -11.18
C HIS A 463 -12.26 10.24 -12.52
N LEU A 464 -11.50 11.01 -13.29
CA LEU A 464 -11.90 11.48 -14.60
C LEU A 464 -12.12 10.30 -15.55
N LEU A 465 -11.20 9.33 -15.60
CA LEU A 465 -11.33 8.14 -16.44
C LEU A 465 -12.53 7.26 -16.05
N THR A 466 -12.76 7.07 -14.74
CA THR A 466 -13.88 6.27 -14.24
C THR A 466 -15.22 6.92 -14.59
N ARG A 467 -15.35 8.23 -14.34
CA ARG A 467 -16.58 8.96 -14.69
C ARG A 467 -16.80 8.99 -16.20
N PHE A 468 -15.73 9.22 -16.96
CA PHE A 468 -15.77 9.25 -18.42
C PHE A 468 -16.30 7.95 -19.02
N ARG A 469 -15.80 6.80 -18.56
CA ARG A 469 -16.28 5.50 -19.02
C ARG A 469 -17.79 5.34 -18.79
N SER A 470 -18.27 5.74 -17.62
CA SER A 470 -19.71 5.68 -17.31
C SER A 470 -20.55 6.60 -18.20
N GLU A 471 -20.06 7.82 -18.48
CA GLU A 471 -20.73 8.77 -19.39
C GLU A 471 -20.74 8.26 -20.83
N ALA A 472 -19.62 7.71 -21.29
CA ALA A 472 -19.47 7.20 -22.64
C ALA A 472 -20.39 5.98 -22.88
N LYS A 473 -20.51 5.09 -21.89
CA LYS A 473 -21.52 4.03 -21.88
C LYS A 473 -22.93 4.56 -21.95
N GLY A 474 -23.25 5.60 -21.15
CA GLY A 474 -24.56 6.24 -21.14
C GLY A 474 -24.93 6.89 -22.48
N LYS A 475 -23.93 7.36 -23.24
CA LYS A 475 -24.09 7.93 -24.59
C LYS A 475 -24.03 6.89 -25.72
N GLY A 476 -23.85 5.61 -25.41
CA GLY A 476 -23.87 4.52 -26.40
C GLY A 476 -22.59 4.36 -27.22
N TYR A 477 -21.44 4.86 -26.73
CA TYR A 477 -20.16 4.57 -27.37
C TYR A 477 -19.72 3.13 -27.06
N GLU A 478 -19.27 2.41 -28.08
CA GLU A 478 -18.80 1.02 -27.93
C GLU A 478 -17.31 0.92 -27.56
N ALA A 479 -16.54 1.96 -27.90
CA ALA A 479 -15.10 2.00 -27.68
C ALA A 479 -14.59 3.41 -27.37
N VAL A 480 -13.47 3.46 -26.65
CA VAL A 480 -12.67 4.65 -26.37
C VAL A 480 -11.28 4.44 -26.91
N SER A 481 -10.77 5.39 -27.68
CA SER A 481 -9.36 5.43 -28.06
C SER A 481 -8.64 6.48 -27.24
N LEU A 482 -7.45 6.13 -26.73
CA LEU A 482 -6.57 7.10 -26.10
C LEU A 482 -5.11 6.85 -26.48
N LEU A 483 -4.34 7.92 -26.51
CA LEU A 483 -2.92 7.89 -26.78
C LEU A 483 -2.20 8.28 -25.49
N ALA A 484 -1.47 7.34 -24.88
CA ALA A 484 -0.78 7.62 -23.62
C ALA A 484 0.72 7.36 -23.72
N ARG A 485 1.49 8.14 -22.97
CA ARG A 485 2.96 8.11 -22.99
C ARG A 485 3.47 6.81 -22.36
N LYS A 486 4.39 6.11 -23.05
CA LYS A 486 4.90 4.79 -22.63
C LYS A 486 5.58 4.82 -21.25
N SER A 487 6.20 5.95 -20.88
CA SER A 487 6.89 6.09 -19.60
C SER A 487 5.96 6.21 -18.38
N VAL A 488 4.63 6.26 -18.57
CA VAL A 488 3.64 6.47 -17.49
C VAL A 488 3.12 5.13 -16.92
N GLY A 489 3.91 4.05 -17.01
CA GLY A 489 3.48 2.73 -16.52
C GLY A 489 2.23 2.21 -17.25
N ILE A 490 2.20 2.45 -18.57
CA ILE A 490 1.01 2.30 -19.41
C ILE A 490 0.39 0.90 -19.39
N ASP A 491 1.21 -0.13 -19.19
CA ASP A 491 0.77 -1.52 -19.14
C ASP A 491 -0.23 -1.74 -17.98
N GLY A 492 0.00 -1.10 -16.83
CA GLY A 492 -0.92 -1.15 -15.70
C GLY A 492 -2.21 -0.36 -15.93
N LEU A 493 -2.17 0.72 -16.71
CA LEU A 493 -3.36 1.48 -17.08
C LEU A 493 -4.22 0.70 -18.09
N VAL A 494 -3.58 0.07 -19.08
CA VAL A 494 -4.22 -0.79 -20.09
C VAL A 494 -4.94 -1.95 -19.41
N GLU A 495 -4.26 -2.64 -18.49
CA GLU A 495 -4.84 -3.74 -17.72
C GLU A 495 -6.03 -3.28 -16.87
N ARG A 496 -5.89 -2.17 -16.13
CA ARG A 496 -6.96 -1.63 -15.27
C ARG A 496 -8.19 -1.17 -16.04
N LEU A 497 -8.02 -0.63 -17.23
CA LEU A 497 -9.13 -0.17 -18.07
C LEU A 497 -9.73 -1.31 -18.92
N GLY A 498 -9.10 -2.48 -18.97
CA GLY A 498 -9.50 -3.57 -19.86
C GLY A 498 -9.25 -3.24 -21.34
N GLY A 499 -8.20 -2.45 -21.62
CA GLY A 499 -7.85 -2.00 -22.96
C GLY A 499 -7.01 -3.00 -23.74
N VAL A 500 -6.99 -2.82 -25.06
CA VAL A 500 -6.10 -3.52 -26.00
C VAL A 500 -5.13 -2.51 -26.59
N ARG A 501 -3.87 -2.92 -26.70
CA ARG A 501 -2.82 -2.13 -27.35
C ARG A 501 -2.98 -2.22 -28.87
N LEU A 502 -3.09 -1.07 -29.53
CA LEU A 502 -3.20 -0.98 -30.99
C LEU A 502 -1.87 -0.71 -31.69
N GLY A 503 -0.95 0.01 -31.04
CA GLY A 503 0.35 0.33 -31.63
C GLY A 503 1.19 1.29 -30.80
N GLU A 504 2.39 1.58 -31.29
CA GLU A 504 3.25 2.65 -30.78
C GLU A 504 3.34 3.78 -31.81
N GLU A 505 3.32 5.02 -31.34
CA GLU A 505 3.52 6.22 -32.15
C GLU A 505 4.64 7.06 -31.52
N GLN A 506 5.50 7.68 -32.33
CA GLN A 506 6.47 8.65 -31.83
C GLN A 506 5.99 10.06 -32.11
N LEU A 507 5.78 10.83 -31.04
CA LEU A 507 5.40 12.24 -31.11
C LEU A 507 6.54 13.11 -30.60
N GLY A 508 6.64 14.35 -31.10
CA GLY A 508 7.68 15.32 -30.74
C GLY A 508 8.64 15.66 -31.88
N ALA A 509 9.46 16.69 -31.67
CA ALA A 509 10.44 17.18 -32.64
C ALA A 509 11.88 16.99 -32.14
N GLY A 510 12.79 16.62 -33.06
CA GLY A 510 14.22 16.46 -32.75
C GLY A 510 14.49 15.35 -31.71
N GLU A 511 15.33 15.67 -30.73
CA GLU A 511 15.75 14.76 -29.66
C GLU A 511 14.69 14.54 -28.57
N LEU A 512 13.58 15.31 -28.60
CA LEU A 512 12.47 15.22 -27.64
C LEU A 512 11.35 14.27 -28.11
N ARG A 513 11.68 13.27 -28.94
CA ARG A 513 10.68 12.28 -29.39
C ARG A 513 10.33 11.33 -28.26
N GLU A 514 9.04 11.25 -27.95
CA GLU A 514 8.51 10.34 -26.96
C GLU A 514 7.67 9.25 -27.61
N THR A 515 7.80 8.03 -27.10
CA THR A 515 6.96 6.92 -27.52
C THR A 515 5.63 6.98 -26.78
N TYR A 516 4.56 7.06 -27.54
CA TYR A 516 3.19 6.91 -27.12
C TYR A 516 2.68 5.53 -27.51
N VAL A 517 1.74 5.01 -26.74
CA VAL A 517 1.03 3.77 -27.00
C VAL A 517 -0.42 4.12 -27.27
N ARG A 518 -0.89 3.78 -28.47
CA ARG A 518 -2.31 3.87 -28.79
C ARG A 518 -3.00 2.66 -28.19
N MET A 519 -4.07 2.91 -27.46
CA MET A 519 -4.90 1.86 -26.89
C MET A 519 -6.37 2.12 -27.20
N GLU A 520 -7.12 1.04 -27.18
CA GLU A 520 -8.58 1.04 -27.30
C GLU A 520 -9.18 0.30 -26.12
N VAL A 521 -10.18 0.89 -25.50
CA VAL A 521 -10.91 0.34 -24.37
C VAL A 521 -12.34 0.11 -24.81
N LYS A 522 -12.81 -1.14 -24.77
CA LYS A 522 -14.23 -1.46 -24.96
C LYS A 522 -15.02 -1.01 -23.74
N ILE A 523 -16.12 -0.30 -23.95
CA ILE A 523 -16.89 0.34 -22.87
C ILE A 523 -17.79 -0.65 -22.13
#